data_AF-A0A2N6FGA2-F1
#
_entry.id   AF-A0A2N6FGA2-F1
#
_cell.length_a   1.000
_cell.length_b   1.000
_cell.length_c   1.000
_cell.angle_alpha   90.00
_cell.angle_beta   90.00
_cell.angle_gamma   90.00
#
_symmetry.space_group_name_H-M   'P 1'
#
loop_
_entity.id
_entity.type
_entity.pdbx_description
1 polymer ?
#
loop_
_entity_poly.entity_id
_entity_poly.type
_entity_poly.pdbx_seq_one_letter_code
_entity_poly.pdbx_strand_id
1 'polypeptide(L)'
;FYSEEKVLTFFTDNHLLLSNYLHRHDVPYDEELILTSDFGHDHLSLLGFPREQLPPELARLSHSELDAALFCQDIVEALEMYQVEEGLSFFLTRKEQEEIAALMKAALPNHEFAEIEFGSLLLDWSDFVTECENLFEGDLWEYKQCLRIRDAIQLVIEIAPPELSAKILSIVREPDQTFSAILTDRRKRLDAPDEITLRQERFWYQGMVTRQGTVLRRDLIRNGWFKRPS
;
A
#
# COMPACT_ATOMS: atom_id res chain seq x y z
N PHE A 1 0.96 12.36 -6.58
CA PHE A 1 1.44 10.97 -6.52
C PHE A 1 2.17 10.67 -7.80
N TYR A 2 3.50 10.70 -7.74
CA TYR A 2 4.35 10.11 -8.76
C TYR A 2 4.79 8.75 -8.23
N SER A 3 4.57 7.71 -9.02
CA SER A 3 5.23 6.43 -8.88
C SER A 3 6.49 6.54 -9.74
N GLU A 4 7.64 6.46 -9.08
CA GLU A 4 8.96 6.47 -9.73
C GLU A 4 9.10 5.33 -10.75
N GLU A 5 8.35 4.24 -10.56
CA GLU A 5 8.39 3.05 -11.41
C GLU A 5 7.58 3.11 -12.72
N LYS A 6 6.57 3.98 -12.88
CA LYS A 6 5.62 3.85 -14.02
C LYS A 6 5.85 4.75 -15.23
N VAL A 7 6.96 5.47 -15.31
CA VAL A 7 7.25 6.31 -16.49
C VAL A 7 8.23 5.65 -17.47
N LEU A 8 9.09 4.71 -17.03
CA LEU A 8 10.17 4.22 -17.89
C LEU A 8 10.57 2.78 -17.62
N THR A 9 9.89 1.82 -18.27
CA THR A 9 10.46 0.53 -18.72
C THR A 9 9.34 -0.28 -19.37
N PHE A 10 9.37 -0.75 -20.61
CA PHE A 10 10.40 -1.01 -21.61
C PHE A 10 9.80 -0.64 -23.00
N PHE A 11 10.63 -0.34 -24.01
CA PHE A 11 10.28 -0.02 -25.41
C PHE A 11 9.97 1.45 -25.77
N THR A 12 10.86 2.40 -25.46
CA THR A 12 10.74 3.78 -26.00
C THR A 12 11.93 4.21 -26.86
N ASP A 13 11.65 5.03 -27.87
CA ASP A 13 12.55 5.59 -28.90
C ASP A 13 13.91 6.11 -28.40
N ASN A 14 14.01 6.45 -27.11
CA ASN A 14 15.24 6.90 -26.46
C ASN A 14 16.38 5.90 -26.58
N HIS A 15 16.11 4.58 -26.56
CA HIS A 15 17.16 3.58 -26.71
C HIS A 15 17.76 3.60 -28.13
N LEU A 16 16.93 3.76 -29.16
CA LEU A 16 17.38 3.87 -30.55
C LEU A 16 18.15 5.18 -30.80
N LEU A 17 17.73 6.27 -30.16
CA LEU A 17 18.44 7.55 -30.22
C LEU A 17 19.80 7.50 -29.53
N LEU A 18 19.90 6.83 -28.38
CA LEU A 18 21.17 6.66 -27.67
C LEU A 18 22.14 5.79 -28.47
N SER A 19 21.70 4.65 -29.01
CA SER A 19 22.56 3.82 -29.87
C SER A 19 23.04 4.58 -31.11
N ASN A 20 22.18 5.40 -31.72
CA ASN A 20 22.56 6.25 -32.86
C ASN A 20 23.54 7.37 -32.46
N TYR A 21 23.38 7.97 -31.28
CA TYR A 21 24.31 8.96 -30.74
C TYR A 21 25.70 8.38 -30.49
N LEU A 22 25.78 7.24 -29.78
CA LEU A 22 27.05 6.57 -29.50
C LEU A 22 27.77 6.16 -30.79
N HIS A 23 27.02 5.67 -31.77
CA HIS A 23 27.54 5.33 -33.10
C HIS A 23 28.07 6.55 -33.86
N ARG A 24 27.36 7.69 -33.83
CA ARG A 24 27.80 8.94 -34.50
C ARG A 24 29.07 9.54 -33.89
N HIS A 25 29.38 9.21 -32.65
CA HIS A 25 30.54 9.72 -31.93
C HIS A 25 31.68 8.69 -31.82
N ASP A 26 31.63 7.61 -32.61
CA ASP A 26 32.66 6.54 -32.66
C ASP A 26 33.00 5.96 -31.28
N VAL A 27 32.01 5.89 -30.38
CA VAL A 27 32.19 5.27 -29.07
C VAL A 27 32.24 3.75 -29.26
N PRO A 28 33.36 3.08 -28.95
CA PRO A 28 33.47 1.63 -29.11
C PRO A 28 32.57 0.91 -28.12
N TYR A 29 32.05 -0.24 -28.54
CA TYR A 29 31.34 -1.14 -27.64
C TYR A 29 32.30 -1.67 -26.56
N ASP A 30 31.87 -1.60 -25.31
CA ASP A 30 32.60 -2.09 -24.14
C ASP A 30 31.61 -2.87 -23.27
N GLU A 31 31.96 -4.12 -22.94
CA GLU A 31 31.11 -5.03 -22.15
C GLU A 31 31.05 -4.62 -20.67
N GLU A 32 32.00 -3.81 -20.21
CA GLU A 32 32.01 -3.23 -18.85
C GLU A 32 31.47 -1.79 -18.84
N LEU A 33 30.89 -1.32 -19.94
CA LEU A 33 30.28 0.01 -20.01
C LEU A 33 29.04 0.06 -19.12
N ILE A 34 29.19 0.69 -17.95
CA ILE A 34 28.08 0.93 -17.04
C ILE A 34 27.26 2.10 -17.58
N LEU A 35 26.03 1.82 -18.00
CA LEU A 35 25.10 2.83 -18.49
C LEU A 35 24.36 3.46 -17.31
N THR A 36 23.96 4.72 -17.44
CA THR A 36 23.12 5.41 -16.45
C THR A 36 21.79 4.71 -16.20
N SER A 37 21.35 3.81 -17.09
CA SER A 37 20.19 2.92 -16.89
C SER A 37 20.45 1.75 -15.93
N ASP A 38 21.71 1.42 -15.64
CA ASP A 38 22.10 0.32 -14.74
C ASP A 38 22.07 0.76 -13.26
N PHE A 39 22.04 2.07 -13.02
CA PHE A 39 21.71 2.68 -11.75
C PHE A 39 20.28 3.17 -11.86
N GLY A 40 19.32 2.41 -11.33
CA GLY A 40 17.89 2.68 -11.52
C GLY A 40 17.50 4.16 -11.46
N HIS A 41 16.80 4.58 -12.52
CA HIS A 41 15.82 5.67 -12.54
C HIS A 41 16.34 7.11 -12.28
N ASP A 42 16.51 7.85 -13.38
CA ASP A 42 16.45 9.31 -13.54
C ASP A 42 16.96 10.22 -12.40
N HIS A 43 18.25 10.58 -12.48
CA HIS A 43 18.69 11.89 -12.01
C HIS A 43 19.25 12.68 -13.19
N LEU A 44 18.45 13.63 -13.69
CA LEU A 44 18.96 14.70 -14.54
C LEU A 44 19.94 15.52 -13.69
N SER A 45 21.21 15.14 -13.67
CA SER A 45 22.23 15.87 -12.94
C SER A 45 22.53 17.16 -13.70
N LEU A 46 21.89 18.26 -13.28
CA LEU A 46 22.16 19.61 -13.80
C LEU A 46 23.61 20.04 -13.52
N LEU A 47 24.29 19.34 -12.62
CA LEU A 47 25.74 19.45 -12.36
C LEU A 47 26.62 18.92 -13.49
N GLY A 48 26.10 18.00 -14.32
CA GLY A 48 26.83 17.45 -15.46
C GLY A 48 26.85 18.37 -16.69
N PHE A 49 26.04 19.43 -16.69
CA PHE A 49 25.98 20.38 -17.80
C PHE A 49 26.92 21.58 -17.58
N PRO A 50 27.64 22.02 -18.63
CA PRO A 50 28.31 23.31 -18.61
C PRO A 50 27.29 24.42 -18.30
N ARG A 51 27.64 25.33 -17.38
CA ARG A 51 26.71 26.37 -16.88
C ARG A 51 26.13 27.23 -17.99
N GLU A 52 26.86 27.42 -19.08
CA GLU A 52 26.46 28.22 -20.24
C GLU A 52 25.34 27.57 -21.06
N GLN A 53 25.14 26.26 -20.89
CA GLN A 53 24.10 25.48 -21.56
C GLN A 53 22.85 25.30 -20.68
N LEU A 54 22.92 25.69 -19.41
CA LEU A 54 21.75 25.69 -18.52
C LEU A 54 20.80 26.85 -18.88
N PRO A 55 19.48 26.66 -18.73
CA PRO A 55 18.52 27.75 -18.78
C PRO A 55 18.93 28.91 -17.85
N PRO A 56 18.72 30.18 -18.23
CA PRO A 56 19.17 31.35 -17.45
C PRO A 56 18.70 31.36 -15.99
N GLU A 57 17.55 30.76 -15.72
CA GLU A 57 16.95 30.60 -14.40
C GLU A 57 17.75 29.62 -13.52
N LEU A 58 18.27 28.54 -14.13
CA LEU A 58 19.03 27.48 -13.45
C LEU A 58 20.53 27.80 -13.38
N ALA A 59 21.08 28.52 -14.37
CA ALA A 59 22.49 28.92 -14.39
C ALA A 59 22.88 29.82 -13.19
N ARG A 60 21.88 30.47 -12.56
CA ARG A 60 22.05 31.33 -11.37
C ARG A 60 22.12 30.55 -10.06
N LEU A 61 21.70 29.29 -10.07
CA LEU A 61 21.70 28.43 -8.89
C LEU A 61 23.13 27.94 -8.60
N SER A 62 23.40 27.73 -7.31
CA SER A 62 24.63 27.12 -6.83
C SER A 62 24.66 25.62 -7.19
N HIS A 63 25.84 25.00 -7.11
CA HIS A 63 25.94 23.56 -7.36
C HIS A 63 25.11 22.76 -6.34
N SER A 64 25.04 23.18 -5.07
CA SER A 64 24.17 22.53 -4.08
C SER A 64 22.68 22.62 -4.43
N GLU A 65 22.23 23.73 -5.03
CA GLU A 65 20.83 23.91 -5.47
C GLU A 65 20.51 23.19 -6.78
N LEU A 66 21.53 22.78 -7.54
CA LEU A 66 21.42 22.01 -8.79
C LEU A 66 21.68 20.51 -8.59
N ASP A 67 22.07 20.13 -7.39
CA ASP A 67 22.33 18.74 -7.02
C ASP A 67 20.99 18.03 -6.86
N ALA A 68 20.71 17.06 -7.72
CA ALA A 68 19.46 16.30 -7.68
C ALA A 68 19.27 15.56 -6.34
N ALA A 69 20.35 15.18 -5.64
CA ALA A 69 20.24 14.53 -4.34
C ALA A 69 19.79 15.51 -3.24
N LEU A 70 20.25 16.76 -3.30
CA LEU A 70 19.87 17.81 -2.33
C LEU A 70 18.54 18.46 -2.70
N PHE A 71 18.32 18.77 -3.97
CA PHE A 71 17.08 19.33 -4.49
C PHE A 71 15.90 18.38 -4.29
N CYS A 72 16.07 17.09 -4.51
CA CYS A 72 15.03 16.11 -4.21
C CYS A 72 14.81 15.98 -2.69
N GLN A 73 15.86 16.10 -1.86
CA GLN A 73 15.71 16.13 -0.41
C GLN A 73 14.93 17.37 0.05
N ASP A 74 15.23 18.56 -0.48
CA ASP A 74 14.51 19.79 -0.18
C ASP A 74 13.03 19.70 -0.58
N ILE A 75 12.72 19.03 -1.70
CA ILE A 75 11.34 18.75 -2.12
C ILE A 75 10.67 17.76 -1.18
N VAL A 76 11.37 16.69 -0.81
CA VAL A 76 10.87 15.68 0.14
C VAL A 76 10.56 16.34 1.47
N GLU A 77 11.43 17.22 1.98
CA GLU A 77 11.22 17.97 3.22
C GLU A 77 10.09 19.01 3.08
N ALA A 78 10.07 19.80 2.00
CA ALA A 78 9.07 20.84 1.79
C ALA A 78 7.65 20.29 1.53
N LEU A 79 7.56 19.07 1.00
CA LEU A 79 6.30 18.37 0.76
C LEU A 79 5.99 17.31 1.83
N GLU A 80 6.78 17.24 2.90
CA GLU A 80 6.63 16.28 4.00
C GLU A 80 6.50 14.82 3.51
N MET A 81 7.27 14.47 2.48
CA MET A 81 7.23 13.16 1.83
C MET A 81 7.95 12.11 2.68
N TYR A 82 7.41 10.89 2.73
CA TYR A 82 8.00 9.76 3.43
C TYR A 82 8.17 8.56 2.48
N GLN A 83 9.20 7.76 2.73
CA GLN A 83 9.47 6.53 2.00
C GLN A 83 8.36 5.51 2.28
N VAL A 84 7.72 4.99 1.24
CA VAL A 84 6.71 3.93 1.36
C VAL A 84 7.41 2.59 1.16
N GLU A 85 7.33 1.68 2.13
CA GLU A 85 7.84 0.32 1.98
C GLU A 85 7.06 -0.44 0.90
N GLU A 86 7.76 -1.19 0.05
CA GLU A 86 7.26 -1.87 -1.17
C GLU A 86 6.13 -2.90 -0.94
N GLY A 87 5.74 -3.18 0.31
CA GLY A 87 4.78 -4.23 0.65
C GLY A 87 3.31 -3.89 0.35
N LEU A 88 2.92 -2.62 0.37
CA LEU A 88 1.53 -2.18 0.19
C LEU A 88 1.47 -0.91 -0.67
N SER A 89 1.92 -1.04 -1.92
CA SER A 89 1.82 0.02 -2.91
C SER A 89 0.39 0.21 -3.44
N PHE A 90 -0.57 0.44 -2.55
CA PHE A 90 -1.90 0.88 -2.95
C PHE A 90 -2.01 2.39 -2.95
N PHE A 91 -2.55 2.94 -4.04
CA PHE A 91 -2.62 4.38 -4.23
C PHE A 91 -4.08 4.83 -4.32
N LEU A 92 -4.56 5.53 -3.30
CA LEU A 92 -5.78 6.31 -3.39
C LEU A 92 -5.41 7.77 -3.65
N THR A 93 -5.92 8.35 -4.73
CA THR A 93 -5.78 9.78 -5.01
C THR A 93 -6.48 10.58 -3.93
N ARG A 94 -6.05 11.83 -3.71
CA ARG A 94 -6.69 12.74 -2.74
C ARG A 94 -8.21 12.84 -2.94
N LYS A 95 -8.66 12.90 -4.19
CA LYS A 95 -10.10 12.93 -4.52
C LYS A 95 -10.82 11.67 -4.05
N GLU A 96 -10.24 10.49 -4.27
CA GLU A 96 -10.81 9.22 -3.80
C GLU A 96 -10.82 9.15 -2.28
N GLN A 97 -9.78 9.63 -1.60
CA GLN A 97 -9.73 9.66 -0.14
C GLN A 97 -10.81 10.59 0.44
N GLU A 98 -10.98 11.79 -0.12
CA GLU A 98 -12.05 12.73 0.27
C GLU A 98 -13.45 12.14 0.04
N GLU A 99 -13.65 11.42 -1.08
CA GLU A 99 -14.90 10.73 -1.39
C GLU A 99 -15.18 9.59 -0.39
N ILE A 100 -14.18 8.78 -0.04
CA ILE A 100 -14.30 7.72 0.98
C ILE A 100 -14.61 8.31 2.35
N ALA A 101 -13.90 9.36 2.76
CA ALA A 101 -14.13 10.01 4.05
C ALA A 101 -15.58 10.52 4.16
N ALA A 102 -16.12 11.10 3.09
CA ALA A 102 -17.51 11.54 3.04
C ALA A 102 -18.49 10.35 3.15
N LEU A 103 -18.23 9.25 2.45
CA LEU A 103 -19.03 8.02 2.51
C LEU A 103 -19.02 7.40 3.91
N MET A 104 -17.85 7.29 4.54
CA MET A 104 -17.69 6.76 5.89
C MET A 104 -18.41 7.62 6.92
N LYS A 105 -18.25 8.95 6.86
CA LYS A 105 -18.93 9.87 7.77
C LYS A 105 -20.46 9.78 7.66
N ALA A 106 -20.98 9.56 6.45
CA ALA A 106 -22.42 9.41 6.23
C ALA A 106 -22.95 8.05 6.71
N ALA A 107 -22.22 6.96 6.45
CA ALA A 107 -22.65 5.61 6.79
C ALA A 107 -22.42 5.24 8.26
N LEU A 108 -21.43 5.87 8.91
CA LEU A 108 -20.97 5.56 10.26
C LEU A 108 -20.81 6.82 11.14
N PRO A 109 -21.81 7.71 11.25
CA PRO A 109 -21.64 9.06 11.82
C PRO A 109 -21.18 9.13 13.29
N ASN A 110 -21.21 8.02 14.03
CA ASN A 110 -20.76 7.92 15.42
C ASN A 110 -19.85 6.70 15.67
N HIS A 111 -19.27 6.12 14.62
CA HIS A 111 -18.38 4.98 14.75
C HIS A 111 -16.93 5.44 14.89
N GLU A 112 -16.11 4.72 15.66
CA GLU A 112 -14.71 5.07 15.90
C GLU A 112 -13.88 5.17 14.62
N PHE A 113 -14.22 4.36 13.61
CA PHE A 113 -13.55 4.35 12.30
C PHE A 113 -13.91 5.52 11.39
N ALA A 114 -14.96 6.30 11.68
CA ALA A 114 -15.39 7.38 10.80
C ALA A 114 -14.39 8.53 10.70
N GLU A 115 -13.53 8.68 11.71
CA GLU A 115 -12.49 9.70 11.79
C GLU A 115 -11.08 9.15 11.49
N ILE A 116 -10.95 7.84 11.24
CA ILE A 116 -9.68 7.21 10.87
C ILE A 116 -9.46 7.35 9.37
N GLU A 117 -8.24 7.67 8.97
CA GLU A 117 -7.87 7.70 7.56
C GLU A 117 -8.04 6.30 6.94
N PHE A 118 -8.78 6.22 5.82
CA PHE A 118 -9.08 4.93 5.21
C PHE A 118 -7.84 4.16 4.74
N GLY A 119 -6.78 4.88 4.35
CA GLY A 119 -5.48 4.27 4.04
C GLY A 119 -4.89 3.52 5.24
N SER A 120 -5.01 4.07 6.45
CA SER A 120 -4.57 3.39 7.69
C SER A 120 -5.36 2.11 7.93
N LEU A 121 -6.68 2.10 7.71
CA LEU A 121 -7.48 0.88 7.87
C LEU A 121 -7.04 -0.24 6.91
N LEU A 122 -6.70 0.11 5.66
CA LEU A 122 -6.20 -0.85 4.67
C LEU A 122 -4.84 -1.43 5.09
N LEU A 123 -3.96 -0.59 5.63
CA LEU A 123 -2.66 -1.00 6.18
C LEU A 123 -2.85 -1.90 7.40
N ASP A 124 -3.64 -1.48 8.38
CA ASP A 124 -3.93 -2.22 9.61
C ASP A 124 -4.50 -3.62 9.31
N TRP A 125 -5.35 -3.73 8.28
CA TRP A 125 -5.84 -5.04 7.85
C TRP A 125 -4.71 -5.93 7.34
N SER A 126 -3.83 -5.41 6.49
CA SER A 126 -2.71 -6.18 5.95
C SER A 126 -1.70 -6.58 7.03
N ASP A 127 -1.39 -5.66 7.94
CA ASP A 127 -0.49 -5.91 9.07
C ASP A 127 -1.04 -7.00 9.99
N PHE A 128 -2.35 -6.93 10.30
CA PHE A 128 -3.03 -7.97 11.06
C PHE A 128 -2.98 -9.34 10.36
N VAL A 129 -3.17 -9.40 9.05
CA VAL A 129 -3.08 -10.65 8.28
C VAL A 129 -1.65 -11.21 8.35
N THR A 130 -0.65 -10.36 8.21
CA THR A 130 0.77 -10.73 8.32
C THR A 130 1.11 -11.24 9.72
N GLU A 131 0.58 -10.60 10.77
CA GLU A 131 0.72 -11.05 12.15
C GLU A 131 0.10 -12.44 12.33
N CYS A 132 -1.12 -12.65 11.80
CA CYS A 132 -1.81 -13.93 11.85
C CYS A 132 -1.10 -15.06 11.09
N GLU A 133 -0.40 -14.74 10.00
CA GLU A 133 0.41 -15.72 9.27
C GLU A 133 1.65 -16.15 10.05
N ASN A 134 2.25 -15.23 10.82
CA ASN A 134 3.45 -15.50 11.59
C ASN A 134 3.13 -16.17 12.93
N LEU A 135 2.45 -15.44 13.82
CA LEU A 135 1.91 -15.88 15.11
C LEU A 135 1.16 -14.68 15.73
N PHE A 136 -0.17 -14.74 15.80
CA PHE A 136 -0.95 -13.67 16.45
C PHE A 136 -0.84 -13.76 17.96
N GLU A 137 -0.27 -12.75 18.62
CA GLU A 137 0.01 -12.79 20.07
C GLU A 137 -1.08 -12.16 20.95
N GLY A 138 -2.02 -11.44 20.33
CA GLY A 138 -3.12 -10.79 21.03
C GLY A 138 -4.17 -11.72 21.64
N ASP A 139 -5.17 -11.12 22.28
CA ASP A 139 -6.32 -11.79 22.87
C ASP A 139 -7.52 -11.89 21.92
N LEU A 140 -8.62 -12.51 22.38
CA LEU A 140 -9.82 -12.66 21.55
C LEU A 140 -10.52 -11.32 21.26
N TRP A 141 -10.39 -10.33 22.14
CA TRP A 141 -10.97 -9.01 21.93
C TRP A 141 -10.18 -8.26 20.85
N GLU A 142 -8.86 -8.22 20.96
CA GLU A 142 -7.95 -7.62 19.96
C GLU A 142 -8.16 -8.25 18.59
N TYR A 143 -8.22 -9.59 18.51
CA TYR A 143 -8.53 -10.29 17.28
C TYR A 143 -9.85 -9.82 16.65
N LYS A 144 -10.91 -9.66 17.45
CA LYS A 144 -12.20 -9.14 16.98
C LYS A 144 -12.13 -7.68 16.55
N GLN A 145 -11.29 -6.86 17.16
CA GLN A 145 -11.09 -5.47 16.73
C GLN A 145 -10.50 -5.43 15.32
N CYS A 146 -9.49 -6.25 15.04
CA CYS A 146 -8.91 -6.34 13.70
C CYS A 146 -9.92 -6.84 12.65
N LEU A 147 -10.82 -7.77 13.02
CA LEU A 147 -11.92 -8.18 12.12
C LEU A 147 -12.92 -7.04 11.82
N ARG A 148 -13.16 -6.14 12.78
CA ARG A 148 -14.04 -4.97 12.59
C ARG A 148 -13.45 -3.96 11.59
N ILE A 149 -12.12 -3.88 11.50
CA ILE A 149 -11.45 -3.09 10.45
C ILE A 149 -11.89 -3.60 9.07
N ARG A 150 -11.89 -4.92 8.87
CA ARG A 150 -12.33 -5.51 7.60
C ARG A 150 -13.82 -5.28 7.31
N ASP A 151 -14.67 -5.21 8.34
CA ASP A 151 -16.07 -4.81 8.20
C ASP A 151 -16.20 -3.38 7.68
N ALA A 152 -15.44 -2.43 8.23
CA ALA A 152 -15.44 -1.04 7.79
C ALA A 152 -14.98 -0.89 6.33
N ILE A 153 -13.92 -1.61 5.96
CA ILE A 153 -13.44 -1.69 4.57
C ILE A 153 -14.53 -2.25 3.65
N GLN A 154 -15.22 -3.32 4.07
CA GLN A 154 -16.29 -3.90 3.26
C GLN A 154 -17.47 -2.95 3.08
N LEU A 155 -17.84 -2.21 4.13
CA LEU A 155 -18.90 -1.21 4.04
C LEU A 155 -18.59 -0.18 2.96
N VAL A 156 -17.36 0.35 2.95
CA VAL A 156 -16.91 1.30 1.93
C VAL A 156 -16.99 0.69 0.53
N ILE A 157 -16.52 -0.56 0.35
CA ILE A 157 -16.65 -1.28 -0.93
C ILE A 157 -18.12 -1.34 -1.39
N GLU A 158 -19.06 -1.61 -0.48
CA GLU A 158 -20.48 -1.75 -0.84
C GLU A 158 -21.17 -0.44 -1.21
N ILE A 159 -20.72 0.69 -0.68
CA ILE A 159 -21.37 2.01 -0.87
C ILE A 159 -20.61 2.91 -1.85
N ALA A 160 -19.35 2.62 -2.15
CA ALA A 160 -18.53 3.40 -3.06
C ALA A 160 -18.98 3.24 -4.53
N PRO A 161 -18.67 4.22 -5.39
CA PRO A 161 -18.85 4.07 -6.84
C PRO A 161 -18.12 2.84 -7.39
N PRO A 162 -18.62 2.21 -8.47
CA PRO A 162 -18.10 0.94 -8.98
C PRO A 162 -16.59 0.93 -9.25
N GLU A 163 -16.03 2.02 -9.80
CA GLU A 163 -14.59 2.13 -10.09
C GLU A 163 -13.76 2.11 -8.80
N LEU A 164 -14.18 2.89 -7.80
CA LEU A 164 -13.51 2.97 -6.52
C LEU A 164 -13.66 1.68 -5.71
N SER A 165 -14.86 1.08 -5.72
CA SER A 165 -15.10 -0.25 -5.16
C SER A 165 -14.18 -1.30 -5.78
N ALA A 166 -14.07 -1.34 -7.11
CA ALA A 166 -13.21 -2.31 -7.80
C ALA A 166 -11.73 -2.11 -7.44
N LYS A 167 -11.30 -0.86 -7.28
CA LYS A 167 -9.96 -0.52 -6.83
C LYS A 167 -9.71 -0.99 -5.41
N ILE A 168 -10.58 -0.67 -4.45
CA ILE A 168 -10.44 -1.12 -3.05
C ILE A 168 -10.43 -2.66 -2.97
N LEU A 169 -11.31 -3.33 -3.73
CA LEU A 169 -11.31 -4.79 -3.83
C LEU A 169 -10.00 -5.37 -4.37
N SER A 170 -9.32 -4.66 -5.29
CA SER A 170 -8.02 -5.10 -5.79
C SER A 170 -6.92 -4.98 -4.74
N ILE A 171 -6.99 -3.97 -3.88
CA ILE A 171 -6.04 -3.71 -2.80
C ILE A 171 -6.13 -4.80 -1.73
N VAL A 172 -7.34 -5.12 -1.28
CA VAL A 172 -7.54 -6.08 -0.18
C VAL A 172 -7.47 -7.54 -0.63
N ARG A 173 -7.34 -7.80 -1.94
CA ARG A 173 -7.42 -9.14 -2.51
C ARG A 173 -6.37 -10.08 -1.93
N GLU A 174 -5.11 -9.64 -1.90
CA GLU A 174 -4.01 -10.48 -1.41
C GLU A 174 -4.12 -10.73 0.10
N PRO A 175 -4.27 -9.70 0.98
CA PRO A 175 -4.54 -9.92 2.39
C PRO A 175 -5.75 -10.83 2.64
N ASP A 176 -6.85 -10.66 1.92
CA ASP A 176 -8.05 -11.51 2.06
C ASP A 176 -7.77 -12.97 1.67
N GLN A 177 -7.00 -13.21 0.60
CA GLN A 177 -6.61 -14.55 0.16
C GLN A 177 -5.69 -15.23 1.18
N THR A 178 -4.67 -14.51 1.66
CA THR A 178 -3.74 -14.99 2.68
C THR A 178 -4.49 -15.31 3.97
N PHE A 179 -5.33 -14.39 4.46
CA PHE A 179 -6.13 -14.60 5.65
C PHE A 179 -7.05 -15.82 5.50
N SER A 180 -7.78 -15.91 4.38
CA SER A 180 -8.63 -17.06 4.09
C SER A 180 -7.83 -18.36 4.15
N ALA A 181 -6.66 -18.43 3.52
CA ALA A 181 -5.81 -19.63 3.50
C ALA A 181 -5.39 -20.11 4.90
N ILE A 182 -5.18 -19.20 5.85
CA ILE A 182 -4.74 -19.52 7.22
C ILE A 182 -5.90 -19.77 8.21
N LEU A 183 -7.17 -19.63 7.79
CA LEU A 183 -8.34 -19.95 8.61
C LEU A 183 -8.61 -21.46 8.67
N THR A 184 -8.61 -22.00 9.89
CA THR A 184 -9.05 -23.35 10.24
C THR A 184 -10.43 -23.36 10.90
N ASP A 185 -11.03 -24.53 11.09
CA ASP A 185 -12.31 -24.71 11.77
C ASP A 185 -13.47 -23.87 11.19
N ARG A 186 -13.48 -23.64 9.87
CA ARG A 186 -14.47 -22.81 9.15
C ARG A 186 -15.94 -23.23 9.27
N ARG A 187 -16.21 -24.36 9.94
CA ARG A 187 -17.56 -24.81 10.34
C ARG A 187 -18.13 -24.00 11.51
N LYS A 188 -17.26 -23.35 12.28
CA LYS A 188 -17.59 -22.44 13.38
C LYS A 188 -17.41 -21.02 12.90
N ARG A 189 -18.16 -20.09 13.51
CA ARG A 189 -18.11 -18.67 13.17
C ARG A 189 -18.03 -17.87 14.47
N LEU A 190 -17.23 -16.82 14.46
CA LEU A 190 -17.31 -15.78 15.49
C LEU A 190 -18.52 -14.90 15.23
N ASP A 191 -19.32 -14.62 16.26
CA ASP A 191 -20.44 -13.69 16.14
C ASP A 191 -19.90 -12.32 15.69
N ALA A 192 -20.41 -11.86 14.54
CA ALA A 192 -20.06 -10.55 14.02
C ALA A 192 -20.79 -9.48 14.85
N PRO A 193 -20.18 -8.31 15.08
CA PRO A 193 -20.84 -7.22 15.79
C PRO A 193 -22.00 -6.66 14.96
N ASP A 194 -23.06 -6.23 15.63
CA ASP A 194 -24.26 -5.66 14.99
C ASP A 194 -24.06 -4.22 14.49
N GLU A 195 -22.91 -3.61 14.76
CA GLU A 195 -22.63 -2.18 14.54
C GLU A 195 -22.51 -1.81 13.05
N ILE A 196 -21.91 -2.68 12.24
CA ILE A 196 -21.73 -2.47 10.80
C ILE A 196 -22.58 -3.49 10.05
N THR A 197 -23.59 -3.01 9.33
CA THR A 197 -24.46 -3.86 8.51
C THR A 197 -23.89 -4.00 7.10
N LEU A 198 -23.60 -5.22 6.68
CA LEU A 198 -23.06 -5.57 5.36
C LEU A 198 -24.02 -6.46 4.59
N ARG A 199 -24.06 -6.33 3.27
CA ARG A 199 -24.83 -7.21 2.37
C ARG A 199 -24.08 -8.52 2.09
N GLN A 200 -22.76 -8.48 2.01
CA GLN A 200 -21.94 -9.66 1.75
C GLN A 200 -21.73 -10.52 3.00
N GLU A 201 -21.59 -11.83 2.80
CA GLU A 201 -21.16 -12.75 3.86
C GLU A 201 -19.71 -12.49 4.28
N ARG A 202 -19.47 -12.49 5.60
CA ARG A 202 -18.16 -12.16 6.19
C ARG A 202 -17.32 -13.41 6.37
N PHE A 203 -16.54 -13.76 5.35
CA PHE A 203 -15.65 -14.93 5.44
C PHE A 203 -14.61 -14.76 6.57
N TRP A 204 -14.20 -13.54 6.90
CA TRP A 204 -13.19 -13.26 7.94
C TRP A 204 -13.65 -13.60 9.37
N TYR A 205 -14.96 -13.83 9.58
CA TYR A 205 -15.49 -14.36 10.83
C TYR A 205 -15.65 -15.90 10.82
N GLN A 206 -15.42 -16.56 9.69
CA GLN A 206 -15.61 -18.01 9.53
C GLN A 206 -14.34 -18.79 9.87
N GLY A 207 -14.32 -19.39 11.05
CA GLY A 207 -13.19 -20.15 11.57
C GLY A 207 -12.30 -19.31 12.47
N MET A 208 -11.05 -19.74 12.58
CA MET A 208 -10.02 -19.11 13.40
C MET A 208 -8.66 -19.27 12.74
N VAL A 209 -7.76 -18.33 12.92
CA VAL A 209 -6.38 -18.45 12.40
C VAL A 209 -5.68 -19.69 12.96
N THR A 210 -4.84 -20.32 12.14
CA THR A 210 -4.10 -21.55 12.50
C THR A 210 -3.02 -21.30 13.54
N ARG A 211 -2.30 -20.17 13.45
CA ARG A 211 -1.20 -19.81 14.34
C ARG A 211 -1.65 -18.84 15.43
N GLN A 212 -2.22 -19.41 16.48
CA GLN A 212 -2.71 -18.68 17.66
C GLN A 212 -1.63 -18.65 18.74
N GLY A 213 -1.32 -17.45 19.24
CA GLY A 213 -0.56 -17.26 20.47
C GLY A 213 -1.29 -17.84 21.69
N THR A 214 -0.57 -17.91 22.81
CA THR A 214 -1.08 -18.53 24.04
C THR A 214 -2.31 -17.81 24.60
N VAL A 215 -2.37 -16.48 24.44
CA VAL A 215 -3.44 -15.62 24.96
C VAL A 215 -4.76 -15.89 24.23
N LEU A 216 -4.79 -15.71 22.90
CA LEU A 216 -5.96 -16.04 22.08
C LEU A 216 -6.42 -17.48 22.29
N ARG A 217 -5.49 -18.46 22.27
CA ARG A 217 -5.84 -19.88 22.45
C ARG A 217 -6.54 -20.13 23.80
N ARG A 218 -6.05 -19.51 24.88
CA ARG A 218 -6.68 -19.62 26.21
C ARG A 218 -8.10 -19.05 26.21
N ASP A 219 -8.31 -17.93 25.55
CA ASP A 219 -9.62 -17.29 25.53
C ASP A 219 -10.62 -18.07 24.66
N LEU A 220 -10.17 -18.67 23.57
CA LEU A 220 -10.96 -19.61 22.76
C LEU A 220 -11.39 -20.83 23.59
N ILE A 221 -10.50 -21.39 24.41
CA ILE A 221 -10.86 -22.49 25.33
C ILE A 221 -11.94 -22.03 26.33
N ARG A 222 -11.76 -20.86 26.95
CA ARG A 222 -12.72 -20.30 27.93
C ARG A 222 -14.10 -20.05 27.32
N ASN A 223 -14.13 -19.57 26.08
CA ASN A 223 -15.36 -19.34 25.32
C ASN A 223 -15.94 -20.63 24.71
N GLY A 224 -15.34 -21.79 24.99
CA GLY A 224 -15.85 -23.08 24.54
C GLY A 224 -15.65 -23.36 23.05
N TRP A 225 -14.78 -22.61 22.36
CA TRP A 225 -14.53 -22.78 20.93
C TRP A 225 -14.12 -24.21 20.57
N PHE A 226 -13.41 -24.93 21.43
CA PHE A 226 -12.97 -26.30 21.17
C PHE A 226 -13.95 -27.39 21.67
N LYS A 227 -15.09 -27.02 22.26
CA LYS A 227 -16.13 -27.99 22.61
C LYS A 227 -16.73 -28.58 21.32
N ARG A 228 -17.02 -29.89 21.33
CA ARG A 228 -17.74 -30.54 20.23
C ARG A 228 -19.18 -30.00 20.22
N PRO A 229 -19.77 -29.71 19.05
CA PRO A 229 -21.20 -29.42 18.97
C PRO A 229 -21.96 -30.63 19.53
N SER A 230 -22.94 -30.37 20.39
CA SER A 230 -23.81 -31.40 20.98
C SER A 230 -24.91 -31.77 20.00
#